data_AF-A0A0F8ZXW2-F1
#
_entry.id   AF-A0A0F8ZXW2-F1
#
_cell.length_a   1.000
_cell.length_b   1.000
_cell.length_c   1.000
_cell.angle_alpha   90.00
_cell.angle_beta   90.00
_cell.angle_gamma   90.00
#
_symmetry.space_group_name_H-M   'P 1'
#
loop_
_entity.id
_entity.type
_entity.pdbx_description
1 polymer ?
#
loop_
_entity_poly.entity_id
_entity_poly.type
_entity_poly.pdbx_seq_one_letter_code
_entity_poly.pdbx_strand_id
1 'polypeptide(L)'
;QERTEWHRVVLRNKLGEIAQQYLHKGSQVYIEGRIQTRKWQNQQGQDQYTTEIVGNEMTMLDSRGAGGGGNSGGGSNYNAGGGDTSFDQRPQQQPAGGSNKPASPAAGPDYGGGDDYYDDDIPF
;
A
#
# COMPACT_ATOMS: atom_id res chain seq x y z
N GLN A 1 -10.38 -31.44 -23.84
CA GLN A 1 -11.01 -31.39 -22.51
C GLN A 1 -10.77 -29.99 -21.97
N GLU A 2 -11.84 -29.26 -21.64
CA GLU A 2 -11.74 -27.92 -21.07
C GLU A 2 -11.40 -28.01 -19.58
N ARG A 3 -10.53 -27.12 -19.07
CA ARG A 3 -10.14 -27.04 -17.66
C ARG A 3 -10.32 -25.60 -17.18
N THR A 4 -11.17 -25.42 -16.17
CA THR A 4 -11.42 -24.13 -15.54
C THR A 4 -10.78 -24.11 -14.16
N GLU A 5 -9.99 -23.07 -13.89
CA GLU A 5 -9.32 -22.86 -12.60
C GLU A 5 -9.90 -21.62 -11.92
N TRP A 6 -10.00 -21.66 -10.59
CA TRP A 6 -10.55 -20.57 -9.78
C TRP A 6 -9.45 -19.95 -8.93
N HIS A 7 -9.22 -18.65 -9.11
CA HIS A 7 -8.15 -17.93 -8.42
C HIS A 7 -8.75 -16.99 -7.38
N ARG A 8 -8.19 -17.00 -6.16
CA ARG A 8 -8.52 -16.03 -5.11
C ARG A 8 -7.56 -14.84 -5.19
N VAL A 9 -8.08 -13.68 -5.58
CA VAL A 9 -7.32 -12.43 -5.71
C VAL A 9 -7.69 -11.48 -4.59
N VAL A 10 -6.68 -10.86 -3.96
CA VAL A 10 -6.84 -9.87 -2.89
C VAL A 10 -6.36 -8.51 -3.41
N LEU A 11 -7.29 -7.57 -3.56
CA LEU A 11 -7.03 -6.18 -3.92
C LEU A 11 -7.22 -5.29 -2.69
N ARG A 12 -6.30 -4.36 -2.46
CA ARG A 12 -6.29 -3.47 -1.27
C ARG A 12 -6.18 -2.01 -1.68
N ASN A 13 -6.45 -1.10 -0.75
CA ASN A 13 -6.33 0.35 -0.94
C ASN A 13 -7.13 0.80 -2.18
N LYS A 14 -6.57 1.75 -2.94
CA LYS A 14 -7.16 2.30 -4.17
C LYS A 14 -7.57 1.24 -5.21
N LEU A 15 -6.85 0.12 -5.32
CA LEU A 15 -7.23 -0.95 -6.26
C LEU A 15 -8.53 -1.62 -5.85
N GLY A 16 -8.77 -1.80 -4.54
CA GLY A 16 -10.03 -2.33 -4.03
C GLY A 16 -11.20 -1.40 -4.32
N GLU A 17 -11.01 -0.08 -4.16
CA GLU A 17 -12.02 0.93 -4.47
C GLU A 17 -12.39 0.95 -5.97
N ILE A 18 -11.38 0.90 -6.85
CA ILE A 18 -11.60 0.80 -8.30
C ILE A 18 -12.34 -0.49 -8.63
N ALA A 19 -11.90 -1.62 -8.06
CA ALA A 19 -12.56 -2.90 -8.29
C ALA A 19 -14.03 -2.89 -7.86
N GLN A 20 -14.34 -2.28 -6.71
CA GLN A 20 -15.71 -2.14 -6.23
C GLN A 20 -16.57 -1.27 -7.16
N GLN A 21 -16.02 -0.18 -7.68
CA GLN A 21 -16.77 0.76 -8.53
C GLN A 21 -17.03 0.21 -9.93
N TYR A 22 -16.08 -0.53 -10.51
CA TYR A 22 -16.10 -0.85 -11.94
C TYR A 22 -16.19 -2.34 -12.27
N LEU A 23 -15.93 -3.25 -11.32
CA LEU A 23 -16.06 -4.68 -11.60
C LEU A 23 -17.45 -5.19 -11.22
N HIS A 24 -17.98 -6.01 -12.13
CA HIS A 24 -19.21 -6.75 -11.95
C HIS A 24 -18.95 -8.23 -12.22
N LYS A 25 -19.93 -9.08 -11.89
CA LYS A 25 -19.82 -10.51 -12.19
C LYS A 25 -19.68 -10.69 -13.70
N GLY A 26 -18.63 -11.39 -14.12
CA GLY A 26 -18.35 -11.66 -15.53
C GLY A 26 -17.39 -10.66 -16.18
N SER A 27 -17.01 -9.57 -15.50
CA SER A 27 -16.01 -8.63 -16.02
C SER A 27 -14.69 -9.32 -16.28
N GLN A 28 -14.16 -9.13 -17.49
CA GLN A 28 -12.85 -9.64 -17.85
C GLN A 28 -11.76 -8.67 -17.37
N VAL A 29 -10.76 -9.19 -16.67
CA VAL A 29 -9.68 -8.40 -16.08
C VAL A 29 -8.33 -9.06 -16.27
N TYR A 30 -7.29 -8.23 -16.40
CA TYR A 30 -5.90 -8.60 -16.19
C TYR A 30 -5.51 -8.27 -14.76
N ILE A 31 -4.77 -9.16 -14.11
CA ILE A 31 -4.27 -9.00 -12.74
C ILE A 31 -2.78 -9.35 -12.73
N GLU A 32 -1.96 -8.47 -12.18
CA GLU A 32 -0.57 -8.75 -11.82
C GLU A 32 -0.43 -8.69 -10.30
N GLY A 33 0.36 -9.59 -9.73
CA GLY A 33 0.57 -9.65 -8.30
C GLY A 33 1.58 -10.71 -7.89
N ARG A 34 1.61 -10.99 -6.59
CA ARG A 34 2.43 -12.07 -6.03
C ARG A 34 1.56 -13.16 -5.41
N ILE A 35 2.02 -14.39 -5.48
CA ILE A 35 1.40 -15.52 -4.78
C ILE A 35 1.84 -15.47 -3.32
N GLN A 36 0.88 -15.57 -2.41
CA GLN A 36 1.12 -15.61 -0.98
C GLN A 36 0.28 -16.74 -0.36
N THR A 37 0.95 -17.62 0.39
CA THR A 37 0.28 -18.61 1.23
C THR A 37 0.27 -18.11 2.67
N ARG A 38 -0.91 -17.97 3.27
CA ARG A 38 -1.05 -17.62 4.69
C ARG A 38 -1.58 -18.79 5.49
N LYS A 39 -1.10 -18.89 6.73
CA LYS A 39 -1.57 -19.81 7.74
C LYS A 39 -2.57 -19.08 8.65
N TRP A 40 -3.70 -19.71 8.96
CA TRP A 40 -4.67 -19.19 9.92
C TRP A 40 -5.30 -20.35 10.69
N GLN A 41 -5.88 -20.09 11.86
CA GLN A 41 -6.57 -21.12 12.64
C GLN A 41 -8.07 -21.01 12.46
N ASN A 42 -8.73 -22.15 12.21
CA ASN A 42 -10.19 -22.20 12.20
C ASN A 42 -10.76 -22.17 13.63
N GLN A 43 -12.08 -22.10 13.75
CA GLN A 43 -12.76 -22.05 15.05
C GLN A 43 -12.50 -23.29 15.94
N GLN A 44 -12.01 -24.39 15.35
CA GLN A 44 -11.66 -25.62 16.04
C GLN A 44 -10.17 -25.65 16.45
N GLY A 45 -9.43 -24.54 16.25
CA GLY A 45 -8.01 -24.42 16.55
C GLY A 45 -7.09 -25.14 15.56
N GLN A 46 -7.62 -25.65 14.44
CA GLN A 46 -6.81 -26.35 13.44
C GLN A 46 -6.18 -25.37 12.46
N ASP A 47 -4.90 -25.62 12.14
CA ASP A 47 -4.16 -24.86 11.16
C ASP A 47 -4.71 -25.08 9.74
N GLN A 48 -4.95 -23.98 9.03
CA GLN A 48 -5.42 -23.94 7.66
C GLN A 48 -4.48 -23.08 6.81
N TYR A 49 -4.29 -23.47 5.55
CA TYR A 49 -3.46 -22.76 4.60
C TYR A 49 -4.32 -22.25 3.46
N THR A 50 -4.09 -21.02 3.03
CA THR A 50 -4.79 -20.43 1.88
C THR A 50 -3.78 -19.74 0.99
N THR A 51 -3.76 -20.13 -0.27
CA THR A 51 -2.95 -19.50 -1.32
C THR A 51 -3.79 -18.45 -2.03
N GLU A 52 -3.29 -17.22 -2.08
CA GLU A 52 -3.97 -16.06 -2.62
C GLU A 52 -3.01 -15.29 -3.55
N ILE A 53 -3.55 -14.60 -4.54
CA ILE A 53 -2.80 -13.64 -5.35
C ILE A 53 -3.03 -12.26 -4.75
N VAL A 54 -1.99 -11.65 -4.20
CA VAL A 54 -2.04 -10.25 -3.74
C VAL A 54 -1.76 -9.36 -4.94
N GLY A 55 -2.80 -8.67 -5.44
CA GLY A 55 -2.72 -7.87 -6.65
C GLY A 55 -2.01 -6.54 -6.43
N ASN A 56 -1.09 -6.22 -7.33
CA ASN A 56 -0.36 -4.96 -7.39
C ASN A 56 -0.83 -4.07 -8.55
N GLU A 57 -1.37 -4.69 -9.61
CA GLU A 57 -1.91 -4.00 -10.78
C GLU A 57 -3.17 -4.72 -11.31
N MET A 58 -4.10 -3.93 -11.85
CA MET A 58 -5.33 -4.44 -12.46
C MET A 58 -5.70 -3.59 -13.67
N THR A 59 -6.06 -4.26 -14.76
CA THR A 59 -6.57 -3.62 -15.97
C THR A 59 -7.88 -4.27 -16.39
N MET A 60 -8.91 -3.46 -16.59
CA MET A 60 -10.20 -3.92 -17.12
C MET A 60 -10.05 -4.21 -18.62
N LEU A 61 -10.45 -5.41 -19.03
CA LEU A 61 -10.38 -5.86 -20.42
C LEU A 61 -11.73 -5.76 -21.13
N ASP A 62 -12.80 -5.42 -20.40
CA ASP A 62 -14.18 -5.34 -20.90
C ASP A 62 -14.47 -4.10 -21.78
N SER A 63 -13.43 -3.48 -22.35
CA SER A 63 -13.59 -2.27 -23.17
C SER A 63 -13.55 -2.60 -24.67
N ARG A 64 -14.68 -3.09 -25.19
CA ARG A 64 -15.26 -2.81 -26.53
C ARG A 64 -16.22 -3.92 -26.95
N GLY A 65 -17.52 -3.70 -26.72
CA GLY A 65 -18.56 -4.28 -27.58
C GLY A 65 -19.67 -5.06 -26.87
N ALA A 66 -20.52 -4.38 -26.11
CA ALA A 66 -21.92 -4.80 -25.92
C ALA A 66 -22.78 -3.66 -25.35
N GLY A 67 -23.20 -2.72 -26.20
CA GLY A 67 -24.41 -1.92 -25.94
C GLY A 67 -24.26 -0.40 -26.02
N GLY A 68 -24.83 0.19 -27.07
CA GLY A 68 -25.36 1.55 -27.05
C GLY A 68 -24.42 2.66 -27.52
N GLY A 69 -24.69 3.20 -28.70
CA GLY A 69 -23.89 4.24 -29.34
C GLY A 69 -23.88 5.58 -28.60
N GLY A 70 -22.87 6.39 -28.94
CA GLY A 70 -22.83 7.79 -28.55
C GLY A 70 -21.42 8.32 -28.37
N ASN A 71 -21.00 9.12 -29.35
CA ASN A 71 -20.01 10.19 -29.21
C ASN A 71 -18.52 9.80 -29.23
N SER A 72 -18.00 9.66 -30.46
CA SER A 72 -16.66 10.14 -30.80
C SER A 72 -16.59 11.63 -30.45
N GLY A 73 -15.98 11.97 -29.32
CA GLY A 73 -15.86 13.35 -28.87
C GLY A 73 -14.65 13.55 -27.99
N GLY A 74 -13.64 14.24 -28.55
CA GLY A 74 -12.77 15.17 -27.82
C GLY A 74 -11.69 14.55 -26.95
N GLY A 75 -10.44 14.72 -27.37
CA GLY A 75 -9.27 14.24 -26.63
C GLY A 75 -8.93 15.05 -25.37
N SER A 76 -7.83 14.68 -24.74
CA SER A 76 -6.69 15.58 -24.53
C SER A 76 -5.55 14.82 -23.88
N ASN A 77 -4.47 14.75 -24.65
CA ASN A 77 -3.17 14.23 -24.26
C ASN A 77 -2.47 15.34 -23.47
N TYR A 78 -2.49 15.29 -22.13
CA TYR A 78 -1.67 16.19 -21.32
C TYR A 78 -0.36 15.49 -20.97
N ASN A 79 0.51 15.39 -21.98
CA ASN A 79 1.94 15.18 -21.76
C ASN A 79 2.52 16.50 -21.26
N ALA A 80 2.76 16.56 -19.96
CA ALA A 80 3.50 17.63 -19.30
C ALA A 80 4.98 17.53 -19.69
N GLY A 81 5.51 18.57 -20.34
CA GLY A 81 6.96 18.63 -20.61
C GLY A 81 7.43 19.89 -21.33
N GLY A 82 8.06 20.80 -20.57
CA GLY A 82 9.36 21.35 -20.96
C GLY A 82 9.47 22.84 -21.33
N GLY A 83 10.35 23.54 -20.58
CA GLY A 83 10.99 24.83 -20.92
C GLY A 83 10.20 26.06 -20.41
N ASP A 84 10.78 27.07 -19.78
CA ASP A 84 12.10 27.69 -19.95
C ASP A 84 12.27 28.84 -18.90
N THR A 85 13.51 29.25 -18.62
CA THR A 85 13.99 30.50 -17.97
C THR A 85 13.76 30.65 -16.45
N SER A 86 14.64 31.21 -15.61
CA SER A 86 15.90 31.92 -15.79
C SER A 86 16.62 32.06 -14.43
N PHE A 87 17.88 32.49 -14.54
CA PHE A 87 18.99 32.67 -13.60
C PHE A 87 18.76 33.59 -12.38
N ASP A 88 19.81 33.59 -11.52
CA ASP A 88 20.12 34.47 -10.37
C ASP A 88 19.49 34.10 -9.01
N GLN A 89 20.19 33.98 -7.87
CA GLN A 89 21.43 34.61 -7.40
C GLN A 89 22.03 33.79 -6.23
N ARG A 90 23.36 33.75 -6.15
CA ARG A 90 24.18 33.55 -4.94
C ARG A 90 25.28 34.63 -5.01
N PRO A 91 25.87 35.15 -3.91
CA PRO A 91 26.60 34.28 -2.96
C PRO A 91 26.79 34.81 -1.50
N GLN A 92 27.57 34.02 -0.73
CA GLN A 92 28.42 34.36 0.44
C GLN A 92 27.76 34.43 1.85
N GLN A 93 28.31 33.95 2.99
CA GLN A 93 29.69 33.60 3.43
C GLN A 93 29.68 32.64 4.67
N GLN A 94 30.43 31.52 4.60
CA GLN A 94 31.54 30.97 5.43
C GLN A 94 31.64 31.02 7.01
N PRO A 95 32.57 30.26 7.68
CA PRO A 95 32.24 29.20 8.66
C PRO A 95 32.98 29.26 10.03
N ALA A 96 32.59 28.42 11.00
CA ALA A 96 33.42 27.91 12.12
C ALA A 96 32.62 26.76 12.78
N GLY A 97 33.14 25.55 13.06
CA GLY A 97 34.34 25.23 13.81
C GLY A 97 33.90 24.69 15.19
N GLY A 98 34.04 23.40 15.46
CA GLY A 98 33.71 22.84 16.78
C GLY A 98 33.51 21.33 16.83
N SER A 99 34.60 20.60 17.04
CA SER A 99 34.62 19.24 17.56
C SER A 99 34.09 19.18 18.99
N ASN A 100 33.18 18.24 19.32
CA ASN A 100 33.25 17.52 20.60
C ASN A 100 32.39 16.25 20.62
N LYS A 101 33.03 15.17 21.07
CA LYS A 101 32.44 13.87 21.41
C LYS A 101 31.74 13.94 22.80
N PRO A 102 30.97 12.91 23.19
CA PRO A 102 29.71 13.04 23.93
C PRO A 102 29.88 13.11 25.45
N ALA A 103 28.92 13.77 26.11
CA ALA A 103 28.72 13.70 27.56
C ALA A 103 27.37 13.03 27.85
N SER A 104 27.40 11.95 28.62
CA SER A 104 26.24 11.28 29.18
C SER A 104 25.57 12.16 30.24
N PRO A 105 24.24 12.33 30.24
CA PRO A 105 23.52 12.83 31.39
C PRO A 105 23.25 11.70 32.39
N ALA A 106 23.50 12.04 33.64
CA ALA A 106 23.30 11.23 34.83
C ALA A 106 21.84 10.81 35.06
N ALA A 107 21.72 9.70 35.78
CA ALA A 107 20.71 9.39 36.79
C ALA A 107 19.31 9.97 36.57
N GLY A 108 18.43 9.13 36.02
CA GLY A 108 16.98 9.30 36.17
C GLY A 108 16.53 9.09 37.63
N PRO A 109 15.31 9.51 37.96
CA PRO A 109 14.82 9.62 39.34
C PRO A 109 14.76 8.29 40.07
N ASP A 110 15.15 8.34 41.34
CA ASP A 110 14.82 7.34 42.36
C ASP A 110 13.30 7.24 42.54
N TYR A 111 12.69 6.21 41.95
CA TYR A 111 11.35 5.75 42.32
C TYR A 111 11.49 4.74 43.45
N GLY A 112 11.72 5.26 44.65
CA GLY A 112 11.55 4.50 45.87
C GLY A 112 10.10 4.04 46.02
N GLY A 113 9.92 2.73 46.20
CA GLY A 113 8.80 2.08 46.90
C GLY A 113 7.50 1.93 46.10
N GLY A 114 7.09 0.69 45.84
CA GLY A 114 5.78 0.38 45.26
C GLY A 114 5.75 -0.87 44.39
N ASP A 115 6.21 -1.98 44.95
CA ASP A 115 6.18 -3.34 44.43
C ASP A 115 4.75 -3.92 44.47
N ASP A 116 3.81 -3.31 43.74
CA ASP A 116 2.42 -3.80 43.71
C ASP A 116 1.54 -3.41 42.50
N TYR A 117 2.01 -2.63 41.51
CA TYR A 117 1.12 -2.06 40.48
C TYR A 117 1.24 -2.56 39.02
N TYR A 118 2.10 -3.54 38.71
CA TYR A 118 2.37 -3.91 37.30
C TYR A 118 2.19 -5.38 36.90
N ASP A 119 1.63 -6.25 37.75
CA ASP A 119 1.58 -7.69 37.47
C ASP A 119 0.18 -8.33 37.37
N ASP A 120 -0.93 -7.57 37.41
CA ASP A 120 -2.25 -8.24 37.54
C ASP A 120 -3.46 -7.61 36.84
N ASP A 121 -3.29 -6.69 35.88
CA ASP A 121 -4.46 -6.17 35.12
C ASP A 121 -4.13 -5.50 33.77
N ILE A 122 -3.39 -6.20 32.90
CA ILE A 122 -3.37 -5.85 31.46
C ILE A 122 -4.34 -6.79 30.73
N PRO A 123 -5.58 -6.35 30.40
CA PRO A 123 -6.51 -7.20 29.66
C PRO A 123 -6.05 -7.41 28.21
N PHE A 124 -6.00 -8.67 27.77
CA PHE A 124 -5.88 -9.07 26.36
C PHE A 124 -7.23 -9.02 25.63
#